data_AF-A0A0G1J4M2-F1
#
_entry.id   AF-A0A0G1J4M2-F1
#
_cell.length_a   1.000
_cell.length_b   1.000
_cell.length_c   1.000
_cell.angle_alpha   90.00
_cell.angle_beta   90.00
_cell.angle_gamma   90.00
#
_symmetry.space_group_name_H-M   'P 1'
#
loop_
_entity.id
_entity.type
_entity.pdbx_description
1 polymer ?
#
loop_
_entity_poly.entity_id
_entity_poly.type
_entity_poly.pdbx_seq_one_letter_code
_entity_poly.pdbx_strand_id
1 'polypeptide(L)'
;MKVHNQISKKFLAVLPLLAVFAIVGVVASKTTPVGAQQDPVQAKVEALTKKLQDAIAGAQQNGEFTTNEFGERVYAGATAERMKKLHNDVSNEIRDLQARPEAERAVTINRINDWNDRFLYKVSDQPRQEVQYARKIGGIQNFKKDGVEVYFSQDYAYQVDVATGKVLDAYIRPKEVGEPKEFMDMTPRYDAAQLEQMAKDVIAAQDLGVDLDKLELERGQKVGTYFFTWHGEGGKSLQVAFTQGGQLIGYTNAGFFDNL
;
A
#
# COMPACT_ATOMS: atom_id res chain seq x y z
N MET A 1 11.52 -23.52 48.94
CA MET A 1 12.20 -22.56 48.03
C MET A 1 11.85 -22.90 46.59
N LYS A 2 10.92 -22.16 45.98
CA LYS A 2 10.70 -22.13 44.53
C LYS A 2 10.84 -20.68 44.10
N VAL A 3 12.04 -20.30 43.66
CA VAL A 3 12.29 -18.97 43.13
C VAL A 3 11.68 -18.93 41.73
N HIS A 4 10.54 -18.27 41.62
CA HIS A 4 9.97 -17.87 40.33
C HIS A 4 10.92 -16.84 39.72
N ASN A 5 11.67 -17.24 38.70
CA ASN A 5 12.44 -16.29 37.92
C ASN A 5 11.47 -15.56 36.98
N GLN A 6 10.98 -14.41 37.43
CA GLN A 6 10.37 -13.40 36.57
C GLN A 6 11.44 -12.89 35.60
N ILE A 7 11.54 -13.52 34.43
CA ILE A 7 12.19 -12.87 33.29
C ILE A 7 11.23 -11.76 32.88
N SER A 8 11.63 -10.52 33.13
CA SER A 8 10.90 -9.32 32.70
C SER A 8 10.58 -9.45 31.22
N LYS A 9 9.30 -9.35 30.85
CA LYS A 9 8.83 -9.21 29.47
C LYS A 9 9.34 -7.89 28.89
N LYS A 10 10.64 -7.81 28.57
CA LYS A 10 11.19 -6.78 27.70
C LYS A 10 10.86 -7.23 26.28
N PHE A 11 10.16 -6.36 25.56
CA PHE A 11 9.74 -6.51 24.18
C PHE A 11 10.83 -7.17 23.33
N LEU A 12 10.58 -8.39 22.86
CA LEU A 12 11.40 -9.04 21.86
C LEU A 12 10.89 -8.55 20.49
N ALA A 13 11.54 -7.52 19.93
CA ALA A 13 11.34 -7.16 18.53
C ALA A 13 12.03 -8.22 17.66
N VAL A 14 11.25 -9.21 17.22
CA VAL A 14 11.70 -10.28 16.32
C VAL A 14 11.65 -9.76 14.89
N LEU A 15 12.81 -9.42 14.32
CA LEU A 15 12.93 -9.06 12.90
C LEU A 15 13.61 -10.20 12.13
N PRO A 16 12.90 -10.88 11.21
CA PRO A 16 13.49 -11.90 10.36
C PRO A 16 14.68 -11.35 9.58
N LEU A 17 15.75 -12.13 9.44
CA LEU A 17 16.94 -11.80 8.64
C LEU A 17 16.58 -11.48 7.16
N LEU A 18 15.41 -11.92 6.71
CA LEU A 18 14.88 -11.77 5.35
C LEU A 18 13.87 -10.63 5.18
N ALA A 19 13.27 -10.09 6.26
CA ALA A 19 12.20 -9.09 6.16
C ALA A 19 12.69 -7.68 5.76
N VAL A 20 14.01 -7.46 5.73
CA VAL A 20 14.62 -6.18 5.32
C VAL A 20 14.70 -6.05 3.79
N PHE A 21 14.42 -7.11 3.02
CA PHE A 21 14.63 -7.14 1.57
C PHE A 21 13.45 -6.66 0.72
N ALA A 22 12.27 -6.39 1.28
CA ALA A 22 11.04 -6.32 0.49
C ALA A 22 10.54 -4.92 0.05
N ILE A 23 11.13 -3.79 0.47
CA ILE A 23 10.49 -2.46 0.24
C ILE A 23 11.44 -1.38 -0.28
N VAL A 24 12.42 -1.74 -1.10
CA VAL A 24 13.00 -0.76 -2.03
C VAL A 24 13.00 -1.39 -3.41
N GLY A 25 11.86 -1.26 -4.10
CA GLY A 25 11.76 -1.54 -5.53
C GLY A 25 12.61 -0.54 -6.31
N VAL A 26 13.93 -0.67 -6.24
CA VAL A 26 14.85 -0.01 -7.16
C VAL A 26 14.73 -0.77 -8.47
N VAL A 27 13.82 -0.32 -9.34
CA VAL A 27 13.92 -0.65 -10.76
C VAL A 27 15.18 0.05 -11.24
N ALA A 28 16.32 -0.66 -11.16
CA ALA A 28 17.51 -0.30 -11.90
C ALA A 28 17.14 -0.45 -13.38
N SER A 29 16.64 0.62 -13.98
CA SER A 29 16.52 0.77 -15.43
C SER A 29 17.94 0.75 -16.00
N LYS A 30 18.46 -0.46 -16.22
CA LYS A 30 19.71 -0.69 -16.93
C LYS A 30 19.49 -0.26 -18.38
N THR A 31 19.99 0.91 -18.73
CA THR A 31 20.70 1.25 -19.98
C THR A 31 20.89 2.77 -20.05
N THR A 32 21.86 3.30 -19.31
CA THR A 32 22.40 4.64 -19.62
C THR A 32 23.79 4.46 -20.25
N PRO A 33 24.03 5.07 -21.43
CA PRO A 33 25.30 4.95 -22.13
C PRO A 33 26.41 5.62 -21.34
N VAL A 34 27.63 5.10 -21.50
CA VAL A 34 28.88 5.58 -20.89
C VAL A 34 29.06 7.07 -21.25
N GLY A 35 28.71 7.96 -20.31
CA GLY A 35 28.76 9.42 -20.51
C GLY A 35 27.64 10.22 -19.82
N ALA A 36 26.57 9.58 -19.35
CA ALA A 36 25.53 10.29 -18.59
C ALA A 36 26.00 10.58 -17.16
N GLN A 37 26.06 11.87 -16.80
CA GLN A 37 26.25 12.32 -15.42
C GLN A 37 25.20 11.63 -14.53
N GLN A 38 25.66 10.83 -13.57
CA GLN A 38 24.80 10.03 -12.70
C GLN A 38 23.80 10.97 -12.00
N ASP A 39 22.51 10.64 -12.07
CA ASP A 39 21.45 11.41 -11.42
C ASP A 39 21.79 11.61 -9.92
N PRO A 40 21.87 12.86 -9.43
CA PRO A 40 22.23 13.13 -8.03
C PRO A 40 21.27 12.50 -7.02
N VAL A 41 20.01 12.27 -7.39
CA VAL A 41 19.05 11.54 -6.56
C VAL A 41 19.44 10.06 -6.51
N GLN A 42 19.71 9.45 -7.65
CA GLN A 42 20.11 8.05 -7.76
C GLN A 42 21.40 7.77 -6.98
N ALA A 43 22.40 8.65 -7.08
CA ALA A 43 23.65 8.52 -6.32
C ALA A 43 23.41 8.55 -4.80
N LYS A 44 22.49 9.40 -4.32
CA LYS A 44 22.13 9.45 -2.88
C LYS A 44 21.38 8.18 -2.44
N VAL A 45 20.44 7.70 -3.25
CA VAL A 45 19.70 6.45 -2.96
C VAL A 45 20.66 5.26 -2.88
N GLU A 46 21.64 5.17 -3.79
CA GLU A 46 22.68 4.14 -3.77
C GLU A 46 23.55 4.24 -2.50
N ALA A 47 23.96 5.45 -2.11
CA ALA A 47 24.73 5.67 -0.89
C ALA A 47 23.96 5.25 0.39
N LEU A 48 22.66 5.58 0.47
CA LEU A 48 21.80 5.18 1.58
C LEU A 48 21.57 3.67 1.64
N THR A 49 21.37 3.05 0.48
CA THR A 49 21.23 1.59 0.36
C THR A 49 22.51 0.89 0.80
N LYS A 50 23.67 1.41 0.37
CA LYS A 50 24.98 0.89 0.78
C LYS A 50 25.19 1.01 2.29
N LYS A 51 24.84 2.16 2.89
CA LYS A 51 24.89 2.37 4.35
C LYS A 51 24.08 1.32 5.11
N LEU A 52 22.89 0.98 4.61
CA LEU A 52 22.06 -0.08 5.21
C LEU A 52 22.71 -1.47 5.05
N GLN A 53 23.22 -1.79 3.86
CA GLN A 53 23.90 -3.06 3.59
C GLN A 53 25.15 -3.26 4.47
N ASP A 54 25.99 -2.24 4.59
CA ASP A 54 27.20 -2.29 5.42
C ASP A 54 26.85 -2.49 6.91
N ALA A 55 25.77 -1.85 7.39
CA ALA A 55 25.27 -2.05 8.75
C ALA A 55 24.69 -3.45 8.99
N ILE A 56 23.98 -4.02 8.00
CA ILE A 56 23.49 -5.40 8.05
C ILE A 56 24.67 -6.37 8.16
N ALA A 57 25.70 -6.21 7.32
CA ALA A 57 26.90 -7.04 7.35
C ALA A 57 27.63 -6.94 8.71
N GLY A 58 27.76 -5.74 9.26
CA GLY A 58 28.31 -5.52 10.59
C GLY A 58 27.49 -6.20 11.69
N ALA A 59 26.16 -6.11 11.63
CA ALA A 59 25.26 -6.75 12.58
C ALA A 59 25.27 -8.29 12.45
N GLN A 60 25.42 -8.84 11.25
CA GLN A 60 25.58 -10.29 11.03
C GLN A 60 26.82 -10.86 11.72
N GLN A 61 27.91 -10.10 11.74
CA GLN A 61 29.17 -10.52 12.36
C GLN A 61 29.19 -10.28 13.88
N ASN A 62 28.68 -9.14 14.34
CA ASN A 62 28.93 -8.64 15.70
C ASN A 62 27.64 -8.40 16.52
N GLY A 63 26.48 -8.70 15.97
CA GLY A 63 25.19 -8.40 16.55
C GLY A 63 24.68 -9.44 17.55
N GLU A 64 23.64 -9.04 18.28
CA GLU A 64 22.85 -9.90 19.15
C GLU A 64 21.78 -10.64 18.35
N PHE A 65 21.63 -11.94 18.61
CA PHE A 65 20.67 -12.81 17.93
C PHE A 65 19.89 -13.66 18.92
N THR A 66 18.70 -14.06 18.49
CA THR A 66 17.88 -15.08 19.14
C THR A 66 17.27 -15.99 18.07
N THR A 67 16.51 -16.98 18.50
CA THR A 67 15.73 -17.85 17.63
C THR A 67 14.25 -17.50 17.78
N ASN A 68 13.53 -17.37 16.67
CA ASN A 68 12.07 -17.16 16.68
C ASN A 68 11.31 -18.48 16.91
N GLU A 69 9.98 -18.41 16.97
CA GLU A 69 9.10 -19.59 17.16
C GLU A 69 9.21 -20.65 16.04
N PHE A 70 9.74 -20.26 14.89
CA PHE A 70 9.98 -21.13 13.72
C PHE A 70 11.40 -21.70 13.66
N GLY A 71 12.25 -21.44 14.66
CA GLY A 71 13.63 -21.91 14.66
C GLY A 71 14.60 -21.03 13.86
N GLU A 72 14.17 -19.88 13.37
CA GLU A 72 14.99 -18.99 12.55
C GLU A 72 15.82 -18.02 13.40
N ARG A 73 17.06 -17.78 12.99
CA ARG A 73 17.93 -16.79 13.61
C ARG A 73 17.49 -15.37 13.24
N VAL A 74 17.20 -14.56 14.25
CA VAL A 74 16.69 -13.19 14.13
C VAL A 74 17.49 -12.23 14.99
N TYR A 75 17.56 -10.96 14.61
CA TYR A 75 18.21 -9.94 15.45
C TYR A 75 17.48 -9.83 16.79
N ALA A 76 18.23 -9.57 17.87
CA ALA A 76 17.70 -9.41 19.21
C ALA A 76 18.26 -8.16 19.91
N GLY A 77 17.66 -7.81 21.05
CA GLY A 77 18.18 -6.79 21.96
C GLY A 77 18.43 -5.43 21.28
N ALA A 78 19.57 -4.82 21.59
CA ALA A 78 19.93 -3.50 21.06
C ALA A 78 20.25 -3.55 19.55
N THR A 79 20.62 -4.72 19.03
CA THR A 79 20.88 -4.90 17.59
C THR A 79 19.58 -4.81 16.80
N ALA A 80 18.51 -5.49 17.24
CA ALA A 80 17.21 -5.43 16.58
C ALA A 80 16.67 -4.00 16.50
N GLU A 81 16.67 -3.28 17.63
CA GLU A 81 16.18 -1.90 17.68
C GLU A 81 16.99 -0.96 16.77
N ARG A 82 18.32 -1.11 16.76
CA ARG A 82 19.19 -0.31 15.90
C ARG A 82 18.94 -0.58 14.42
N MET A 83 18.82 -1.85 14.03
CA MET A 83 18.59 -2.23 12.64
C MET A 83 17.20 -1.79 12.17
N LYS A 84 16.17 -1.93 13.02
CA LYS A 84 14.83 -1.40 12.74
C LYS A 84 14.85 0.10 12.53
N LYS A 85 15.49 0.85 13.44
CA LYS A 85 15.61 2.31 13.32
C LYS A 85 16.35 2.70 12.05
N LEU A 86 17.50 2.10 11.77
CA LEU A 86 18.29 2.41 10.58
C LEU A 86 17.52 2.12 9.30
N HIS A 87 16.83 0.98 9.22
CA HIS A 87 15.98 0.65 8.08
C HIS A 87 14.89 1.71 7.87
N ASN A 88 14.22 2.12 8.94
CA ASN A 88 13.16 3.14 8.86
C ASN A 88 13.72 4.50 8.44
N ASP A 89 14.84 4.93 9.02
CA ASP A 89 15.50 6.20 8.69
C ASP A 89 15.89 6.22 7.20
N VAL A 90 16.58 5.18 6.72
CA VAL A 90 17.00 5.05 5.31
C VAL A 90 15.79 5.00 4.38
N SER A 91 14.76 4.23 4.72
CA SER A 91 13.55 4.11 3.90
C SER A 91 12.81 5.45 3.79
N ASN A 92 12.71 6.20 4.90
CA ASN A 92 12.11 7.53 4.90
C ASN A 92 12.91 8.51 4.04
N GLU A 93 14.24 8.49 4.15
CA GLU A 93 15.11 9.41 3.40
C GLU A 93 15.09 9.11 1.89
N ILE A 94 15.11 7.82 1.50
CA ILE A 94 14.92 7.41 0.09
C ILE A 94 13.53 7.83 -0.41
N ARG A 95 12.49 7.62 0.39
CA ARG A 95 11.13 8.02 0.02
C ARG A 95 11.05 9.52 -0.24
N ASP A 96 11.63 10.33 0.63
CA ASP A 96 11.56 11.79 0.54
C ASP A 96 12.36 12.28 -0.67
N LEU A 97 13.49 11.64 -0.99
CA LEU A 97 14.27 11.90 -2.21
C LEU A 97 13.51 11.54 -3.50
N GLN A 98 12.67 10.50 -3.48
CA GLN A 98 11.94 10.00 -4.65
C GLN A 98 10.53 10.60 -4.79
N ALA A 99 10.06 11.34 -3.79
CA ALA A 99 8.73 11.94 -3.79
C ALA A 99 8.62 13.04 -4.85
N ARG A 100 7.46 13.12 -5.51
CA ARG A 100 7.13 14.28 -6.34
C ARG A 100 7.04 15.55 -5.49
N PRO A 101 7.19 16.75 -6.10
CA PRO A 101 6.98 18.02 -5.43
C PRO A 101 5.69 18.03 -4.62
N GLU A 102 5.71 18.66 -3.44
CA GLU A 102 4.57 18.70 -2.52
C GLU A 102 3.30 19.24 -3.18
N ALA A 103 3.43 20.29 -4.01
CA ALA A 103 2.31 20.85 -4.75
C ALA A 103 1.63 19.83 -5.67
N GLU A 104 2.40 18.97 -6.34
CA GLU A 104 1.83 17.93 -7.20
C GLU A 104 1.19 16.80 -6.40
N ARG A 105 1.77 16.44 -5.25
CA ARG A 105 1.18 15.46 -4.33
C ARG A 105 -0.12 15.99 -3.72
N ALA A 106 -0.20 17.28 -3.42
CA ALA A 106 -1.41 17.92 -2.91
C ALA A 106 -2.58 17.83 -3.90
N VAL A 107 -2.32 17.97 -5.21
CA VAL A 107 -3.35 17.74 -6.25
C VAL A 107 -3.87 16.31 -6.20
N THR A 108 -2.99 15.32 -6.06
CA THR A 108 -3.41 13.92 -5.91
C THR A 108 -4.21 13.68 -4.64
N ILE A 109 -3.77 14.23 -3.50
CA ILE A 109 -4.49 14.15 -2.22
C ILE A 109 -5.91 14.73 -2.35
N ASN A 110 -6.06 15.90 -2.98
CA ASN A 110 -7.36 16.51 -3.19
C ASN A 110 -8.28 15.64 -4.04
N ARG A 111 -7.77 15.04 -5.12
CA ARG A 111 -8.56 14.12 -5.95
C ARG A 111 -9.03 12.88 -5.19
N ILE A 112 -8.16 12.30 -4.35
CA ILE A 112 -8.56 11.15 -3.52
C ILE A 112 -9.60 11.59 -2.49
N ASN A 113 -9.43 12.75 -1.86
CA ASN A 113 -10.42 13.29 -0.94
C ASN A 113 -11.78 13.52 -1.62
N ASP A 114 -11.80 14.10 -2.82
CA ASP A 114 -13.04 14.29 -3.60
C ASP A 114 -13.70 12.95 -3.96
N TRP A 115 -12.91 11.92 -4.26
CA TRP A 115 -13.40 10.56 -4.52
C TRP A 115 -13.97 9.95 -3.23
N ASN A 116 -13.28 10.10 -2.10
CA ASN A 116 -13.75 9.67 -0.79
C ASN A 116 -15.07 10.34 -0.41
N ASP A 117 -15.22 11.63 -0.71
CA ASP A 117 -16.43 12.41 -0.43
C ASP A 117 -17.66 11.85 -1.15
N ARG A 118 -17.47 11.29 -2.34
CA ARG A 118 -18.55 10.71 -3.15
C ARG A 118 -18.90 9.28 -2.72
N PHE A 119 -17.89 8.48 -2.37
CA PHE A 119 -18.06 7.02 -2.30
C PHE A 119 -17.86 6.41 -0.91
N LEU A 120 -17.10 7.04 -0.01
CA LEU A 120 -16.88 6.50 1.33
C LEU A 120 -18.01 6.89 2.29
N TYR A 121 -18.32 8.18 2.43
CA TYR A 121 -19.20 8.66 3.51
C TYR A 121 -20.69 8.48 3.21
N LYS A 122 -21.20 7.26 3.42
CA LYS A 122 -22.64 6.95 3.31
C LYS A 122 -23.40 7.08 4.63
N VAL A 123 -22.68 7.27 5.74
CA VAL A 123 -23.23 7.42 7.10
C VAL A 123 -22.49 8.50 7.87
N SER A 124 -23.19 9.13 8.82
CA SER A 124 -22.72 10.32 9.55
C SER A 124 -21.63 10.06 10.58
N ASP A 125 -21.49 8.81 11.02
CA ASP A 125 -20.56 8.35 12.05
C ASP A 125 -19.23 7.82 11.48
N GLN A 126 -19.10 7.75 10.15
CA GLN A 126 -17.85 7.35 9.52
C GLN A 126 -16.77 8.43 9.72
N PRO A 127 -15.60 8.07 10.28
CA PRO A 127 -14.54 9.03 10.51
C PRO A 127 -13.97 9.56 9.19
N ARG A 128 -13.59 10.84 9.20
CA ARG A 128 -12.94 11.49 8.07
C ARG A 128 -11.67 10.72 7.70
N GLN A 129 -11.57 10.32 6.44
CA GLN A 129 -10.43 9.62 5.88
C GLN A 129 -9.45 10.66 5.31
N GLU A 130 -8.76 11.39 6.18
CA GLU A 130 -7.73 12.35 5.77
C GLU A 130 -6.58 11.63 5.06
N VAL A 131 -6.39 11.96 3.78
CA VAL A 131 -5.41 11.29 2.92
C VAL A 131 -4.03 11.92 3.06
N GLN A 132 -3.03 11.08 3.18
CA GLN A 132 -1.62 11.44 3.29
C GLN A 132 -0.78 10.64 2.29
N TYR A 133 0.32 11.26 1.83
CA TYR A 133 1.29 10.58 0.98
C TYR A 133 2.06 9.52 1.78
N ALA A 134 2.14 8.29 1.25
CA ALA A 134 2.85 7.19 1.87
C ALA A 134 4.25 7.02 1.29
N ARG A 135 4.36 6.81 -0.03
CA ARG A 135 5.62 6.54 -0.77
C ARG A 135 5.38 6.39 -2.28
N LYS A 136 6.46 6.39 -3.06
CA LYS A 136 6.50 5.90 -4.45
C LYS A 136 6.93 4.43 -4.45
N ILE A 137 6.35 3.57 -5.29
CA ILE A 137 6.66 2.12 -5.32
C ILE A 137 7.22 1.64 -6.66
N GLY A 138 7.48 2.55 -7.60
CA GLY A 138 7.88 2.17 -8.95
C GLY A 138 6.64 1.67 -9.68
N GLY A 139 6.25 0.41 -9.47
CA GLY A 139 5.06 -0.20 -10.07
C GLY A 139 4.35 -1.18 -9.15
N ILE A 140 3.35 -1.85 -9.69
CA ILE A 140 2.53 -2.87 -9.05
C ILE A 140 2.60 -4.12 -9.93
N GLN A 141 3.03 -5.24 -9.33
CA GLN A 141 3.17 -6.51 -10.04
C GLN A 141 1.87 -6.91 -10.73
N ASN A 142 1.90 -7.09 -12.05
CA ASN A 142 0.75 -7.41 -12.93
C ASN A 142 -0.24 -6.26 -13.21
N PHE A 143 -0.08 -5.07 -12.65
CA PHE A 143 -1.01 -3.95 -12.88
C PHE A 143 -0.34 -2.77 -13.61
N LYS A 144 0.85 -2.32 -13.17
CA LYS A 144 1.57 -1.20 -13.82
C LYS A 144 3.07 -1.28 -13.53
N LYS A 145 3.93 -1.03 -14.52
CA LYS A 145 5.39 -1.24 -14.37
C LYS A 145 6.11 -0.09 -13.67
N ASP A 146 5.63 1.14 -13.82
CA ASP A 146 6.23 2.36 -13.29
C ASP A 146 5.19 3.45 -12.99
N GLY A 147 5.60 4.54 -12.35
CA GLY A 147 4.74 5.70 -12.12
C GLY A 147 3.62 5.50 -11.10
N VAL A 148 3.83 4.68 -10.06
CA VAL A 148 2.83 4.48 -9.00
C VAL A 148 3.26 5.10 -7.67
N GLU A 149 2.34 5.85 -7.07
CA GLU A 149 2.42 6.35 -5.71
C GLU A 149 1.35 5.72 -4.82
N VAL A 150 1.72 5.55 -3.55
CA VAL A 150 0.85 5.04 -2.50
C VAL A 150 0.48 6.19 -1.58
N TYR A 151 -0.81 6.27 -1.27
CA TYR A 151 -1.40 7.18 -0.32
C TYR A 151 -2.18 6.36 0.71
N PHE A 152 -2.43 6.92 1.88
CA PHE A 152 -3.23 6.25 2.90
C PHE A 152 -4.05 7.26 3.70
N SER A 153 -5.12 6.77 4.30
CA SER A 153 -5.89 7.45 5.33
C SER A 153 -5.91 6.58 6.58
N GLN A 154 -6.77 6.92 7.54
CA GLN A 154 -6.94 6.13 8.75
C GLN A 154 -7.22 4.65 8.43
N ASP A 155 -8.18 4.37 7.56
CA ASP A 155 -8.65 3.00 7.27
C ASP A 155 -8.27 2.48 5.89
N TYR A 156 -7.89 3.35 4.95
CA TYR A 156 -7.67 2.95 3.56
C TYR A 156 -6.23 3.19 3.10
N ALA A 157 -5.81 2.40 2.12
CA ALA A 157 -4.65 2.67 1.29
C ALA A 157 -5.09 2.79 -0.17
N TYR A 158 -4.37 3.61 -0.92
CA TYR A 158 -4.64 3.93 -2.32
C TYR A 158 -3.36 3.79 -3.11
N GLN A 159 -3.45 3.19 -4.28
CA GLN A 159 -2.38 3.16 -5.27
C GLN A 159 -2.84 3.99 -6.46
N VAL A 160 -2.04 4.97 -6.86
CA VAL A 160 -2.41 6.00 -7.84
C VAL A 160 -1.37 6.07 -8.94
N ASP A 161 -1.83 6.11 -10.18
CA ASP A 161 -0.99 6.42 -11.33
C ASP A 161 -0.65 7.91 -11.33
N VAL A 162 0.63 8.24 -11.27
CA VAL A 162 1.08 9.63 -11.21
C VAL A 162 0.84 10.40 -12.50
N ALA A 163 0.77 9.72 -13.65
CA ALA A 163 0.60 10.38 -14.95
C ALA A 163 -0.84 10.84 -15.15
N THR A 164 -1.80 10.01 -14.76
CA THR A 164 -3.23 10.27 -14.95
C THR A 164 -3.90 10.81 -13.68
N GLY A 165 -3.30 10.54 -12.52
CA GLY A 165 -3.88 10.79 -11.20
C GLY A 165 -5.08 9.92 -10.88
N LYS A 166 -5.27 8.81 -11.60
CA LYS A 166 -6.36 7.85 -11.41
C LYS A 166 -6.02 6.84 -10.33
N VAL A 167 -7.02 6.44 -9.58
CA VAL A 167 -6.90 5.37 -8.58
C VAL A 167 -6.76 4.05 -9.35
N LEU A 168 -5.74 3.28 -9.00
CA LEU A 168 -5.49 1.93 -9.52
C LEU A 168 -6.01 0.88 -8.55
N ASP A 169 -5.86 1.16 -7.27
CA ASP A 169 -6.27 0.27 -6.20
C ASP A 169 -6.64 1.10 -4.98
N ALA A 170 -7.71 0.74 -4.29
CA ALA A 170 -8.13 1.31 -3.02
C ALA A 170 -8.67 0.19 -2.16
N TYR A 171 -8.15 0.04 -0.95
CA TYR A 171 -8.51 -1.08 -0.07
C TYR A 171 -8.40 -0.70 1.40
N ILE A 172 -9.15 -1.39 2.26
CA ILE A 172 -8.97 -1.29 3.72
C ILE A 172 -7.55 -1.74 4.05
N ARG A 173 -6.73 -0.83 4.59
CA ARG A 173 -5.32 -1.13 4.85
C ARG A 173 -5.18 -2.03 6.08
N PRO A 174 -4.14 -2.88 6.12
CA PRO A 174 -3.74 -3.54 7.35
C PRO A 174 -3.49 -2.52 8.48
N LYS A 175 -3.93 -2.89 9.68
CA LYS A 175 -3.74 -2.10 10.90
C LYS A 175 -2.49 -2.58 11.63
N GLU A 176 -1.66 -1.63 12.06
CA GLU A 176 -0.53 -1.89 12.94
C GLU A 176 -1.02 -2.20 14.36
N VAL A 177 -0.19 -2.87 15.15
CA VAL A 177 -0.53 -3.21 16.54
C VAL A 177 -0.77 -1.93 17.35
N GLY A 178 -1.96 -1.83 17.94
CA GLY A 178 -2.38 -0.67 18.73
C GLY A 178 -3.16 0.38 17.96
N GLU A 179 -3.30 0.26 16.63
CA GLU A 179 -4.23 1.09 15.87
C GLU A 179 -5.68 0.66 16.13
N PRO A 180 -6.64 1.60 16.11
CA PRO A 180 -8.06 1.27 16.10
C PRO A 180 -8.41 0.39 14.90
N LYS A 181 -9.34 -0.54 15.12
CA LYS A 181 -9.97 -1.29 14.03
C LYS A 181 -10.59 -0.32 13.02
N GLU A 182 -10.60 -0.75 11.77
CA GLU A 182 -11.27 -0.05 10.69
C GLU A 182 -12.74 0.19 11.01
N PHE A 183 -13.26 1.33 10.54
CA PHE A 183 -14.68 1.54 10.49
C PHE A 183 -15.30 0.61 9.45
N MET A 184 -16.35 -0.13 9.82
CA MET A 184 -17.06 -1.02 8.91
C MET A 184 -18.55 -1.01 9.20
N ASP A 185 -19.33 -0.42 8.31
CA ASP A 185 -20.78 -0.34 8.40
C ASP A 185 -21.44 -1.54 7.70
N MET A 186 -21.89 -2.48 8.52
CA MET A 186 -22.59 -3.69 8.07
C MET A 186 -24.10 -3.58 8.18
N THR A 187 -24.67 -2.40 8.43
CA THR A 187 -26.12 -2.24 8.55
C THR A 187 -26.78 -2.41 7.18
N PRO A 188 -27.68 -3.39 6.97
CA PRO A 188 -28.30 -3.58 5.66
C PRO A 188 -29.11 -2.34 5.24
N ARG A 189 -28.74 -1.74 4.10
CA ARG A 189 -29.48 -0.59 3.51
C ARG A 189 -29.69 -0.72 2.00
N TYR A 190 -28.81 -1.46 1.34
CA TYR A 190 -28.84 -1.61 -0.12
C TYR A 190 -28.96 -3.07 -0.51
N ASP A 191 -29.72 -3.33 -1.57
CA ASP A 191 -29.74 -4.62 -2.23
C ASP A 191 -28.58 -4.76 -3.25
N ALA A 192 -28.42 -5.97 -3.80
CA ALA A 192 -27.35 -6.27 -4.74
C ALA A 192 -27.39 -5.42 -6.02
N ALA A 193 -28.59 -5.05 -6.52
CA ALA A 193 -28.73 -4.28 -7.74
C ALA A 193 -28.36 -2.80 -7.51
N GLN A 194 -28.74 -2.25 -6.35
CA GLN A 194 -28.33 -0.91 -5.92
C GLN A 194 -26.80 -0.84 -5.73
N LEU A 195 -26.21 -1.85 -5.10
CA LEU A 195 -24.75 -1.92 -4.91
C LEU A 195 -24.01 -2.12 -6.23
N GLU A 196 -24.56 -2.88 -7.19
CA GLU A 196 -23.99 -3.00 -8.53
C GLU A 196 -23.98 -1.64 -9.24
N GLN A 197 -25.08 -0.87 -9.14
CA GLN A 197 -25.13 0.47 -9.72
C GLN A 197 -24.11 1.41 -9.07
N MET A 198 -23.99 1.37 -7.73
CA MET A 198 -22.95 2.12 -7.02
C MET A 198 -21.54 1.73 -7.46
N ALA A 199 -21.31 0.45 -7.76
CA ALA A 199 -20.04 -0.03 -8.29
C ALA A 199 -19.75 0.51 -9.70
N LYS A 200 -20.75 0.57 -10.57
CA LYS A 200 -20.64 1.23 -11.88
C LYS A 200 -20.30 2.71 -11.72
N ASP A 201 -20.91 3.40 -10.77
CA ASP A 201 -20.64 4.83 -10.51
C ASP A 201 -19.21 5.07 -10.01
N VAL A 202 -18.67 4.18 -9.18
CA VAL A 202 -17.26 4.22 -8.73
C VAL A 202 -16.31 4.11 -9.92
N ILE A 203 -16.57 3.17 -10.84
CA ILE A 203 -15.76 2.98 -12.04
C ILE A 203 -15.88 4.18 -12.99
N ALA A 204 -17.11 4.66 -13.22
CA ALA A 204 -17.37 5.80 -14.10
C ALA A 204 -16.63 7.07 -13.65
N ALA A 205 -16.50 7.28 -12.34
CA ALA A 205 -15.75 8.42 -11.80
C ALA A 205 -14.24 8.40 -12.11
N GLN A 206 -13.69 7.26 -12.52
CA GLN A 206 -12.30 7.14 -12.99
C GLN A 206 -12.15 7.45 -14.48
N ASP A 207 -13.25 7.66 -15.21
CA ASP A 207 -13.29 8.04 -16.63
C ASP A 207 -12.36 7.18 -17.50
N LEU A 208 -12.45 5.85 -17.35
CA LEU A 208 -11.51 4.92 -17.97
C LEU A 208 -11.78 4.70 -19.47
N GLY A 209 -12.85 5.29 -20.03
CA GLY A 209 -13.29 5.01 -21.40
C GLY A 209 -13.74 3.56 -21.62
N VAL A 210 -14.06 2.82 -20.55
CA VAL A 210 -14.47 1.42 -20.60
C VAL A 210 -15.98 1.31 -20.67
N ASP A 211 -16.47 0.56 -21.64
CA ASP A 211 -17.87 0.19 -21.77
C ASP A 211 -18.13 -1.09 -20.96
N LEU A 212 -18.68 -0.94 -19.76
CA LEU A 212 -18.93 -2.06 -18.84
C LEU A 212 -19.94 -3.07 -19.36
N ASP A 213 -20.82 -2.67 -20.28
CA ASP A 213 -21.84 -3.57 -20.86
C ASP A 213 -21.24 -4.57 -21.86
N LYS A 214 -19.98 -4.34 -22.28
CA LYS A 214 -19.22 -5.26 -23.13
C LYS A 214 -18.34 -6.23 -22.33
N LEU A 215 -18.30 -6.09 -21.00
CA LEU A 215 -17.50 -6.94 -20.12
C LEU A 215 -18.36 -8.01 -19.45
N GLU A 216 -17.75 -9.14 -19.12
CA GLU A 216 -18.42 -10.17 -18.34
C GLU A 216 -18.46 -9.77 -16.87
N LEU A 217 -19.66 -9.66 -16.29
CA LEU A 217 -19.84 -9.32 -14.88
C LEU A 217 -19.99 -10.57 -14.01
N GLU A 218 -19.01 -10.79 -13.15
CA GLU A 218 -19.06 -11.73 -12.04
C GLU A 218 -19.56 -11.04 -10.76
N ARG A 219 -20.52 -11.68 -10.08
CA ARG A 219 -21.06 -11.21 -8.81
C ARG A 219 -20.69 -12.20 -7.70
N GLY A 220 -20.07 -11.71 -6.65
CA GLY A 220 -19.73 -12.46 -5.45
C GLY A 220 -20.37 -11.87 -4.20
N GLN A 221 -20.61 -12.71 -3.19
CA GLN A 221 -21.08 -12.25 -1.88
C GLN A 221 -20.42 -13.08 -0.77
N LYS A 222 -19.97 -12.39 0.29
CA LYS A 222 -19.43 -13.03 1.50
C LYS A 222 -19.78 -12.20 2.72
N VAL A 223 -20.49 -12.79 3.68
CA VAL A 223 -20.78 -12.20 5.01
C VAL A 223 -21.24 -10.74 4.91
N GLY A 224 -22.31 -10.47 4.16
CA GLY A 224 -22.85 -9.10 4.03
C GLY A 224 -21.97 -8.15 3.21
N THR A 225 -20.94 -8.65 2.52
CA THR A 225 -20.12 -7.90 1.55
C THR A 225 -20.40 -8.42 0.14
N TYR A 226 -20.51 -7.51 -0.81
CA TYR A 226 -20.75 -7.78 -2.23
C TYR A 226 -19.54 -7.38 -3.06
N PHE A 227 -19.23 -8.20 -4.06
CA PHE A 227 -18.11 -8.02 -4.98
C PHE A 227 -18.66 -8.03 -6.40
N PHE A 228 -18.27 -7.04 -7.19
CA PHE A 228 -18.63 -6.91 -8.60
C PHE A 228 -17.35 -6.83 -9.40
N THR A 229 -17.12 -7.83 -10.25
CA THR A 229 -15.90 -7.89 -11.08
C THR A 229 -16.31 -7.93 -12.54
N TRP A 230 -15.87 -6.93 -13.31
CA TRP A 230 -16.00 -6.90 -14.76
C TRP A 230 -14.70 -7.40 -15.38
N HIS A 231 -14.79 -8.52 -16.10
CA HIS A 231 -13.65 -9.16 -16.75
C HIS A 231 -13.52 -8.68 -18.20
N GLY A 232 -12.31 -8.27 -18.57
CA GLY A 232 -11.92 -7.93 -19.92
C GLY A 232 -10.88 -8.87 -20.50
N GLU A 233 -10.53 -8.64 -21.77
CA GLU A 233 -9.53 -9.44 -22.47
C GLU A 233 -8.13 -9.32 -21.85
N GLY A 234 -7.31 -10.35 -22.04
CA GLY A 234 -5.91 -10.34 -21.59
C GLY A 234 -5.72 -10.36 -20.07
N GLY A 235 -6.74 -10.82 -19.33
CA GLY A 235 -6.70 -10.86 -17.86
C GLY A 235 -6.96 -9.52 -17.19
N LYS A 236 -7.49 -8.54 -17.93
CA LYS A 236 -7.90 -7.25 -17.37
C LYS A 236 -9.15 -7.41 -16.53
N SER A 237 -9.26 -6.66 -15.44
CA SER A 237 -10.47 -6.65 -14.62
C SER A 237 -10.69 -5.31 -13.92
N LEU A 238 -11.96 -4.99 -13.65
CA LEU A 238 -12.37 -3.92 -12.74
C LEU A 238 -13.15 -4.57 -11.62
N GLN A 239 -12.68 -4.45 -10.38
CA GLN A 239 -13.37 -4.97 -9.22
C GLN A 239 -13.78 -3.83 -8.29
N VAL A 240 -15.01 -3.90 -7.80
CA VAL A 240 -15.50 -3.03 -6.73
C VAL A 240 -16.16 -3.90 -5.67
N ALA A 241 -15.96 -3.54 -4.41
CA ALA A 241 -16.56 -4.25 -3.30
C ALA A 241 -17.17 -3.30 -2.28
N PHE A 242 -18.37 -3.64 -1.81
CA PHE A 242 -19.15 -2.87 -0.85
C PHE A 242 -19.64 -3.74 0.29
N THR A 243 -19.77 -3.17 1.49
CA THR A 243 -20.64 -3.75 2.52
C THR A 243 -22.11 -3.61 2.12
N GLN A 244 -23.01 -4.37 2.75
CA GLN A 244 -24.45 -4.21 2.63
C GLN A 244 -24.99 -2.87 3.14
N GLY A 245 -24.16 -2.13 3.89
CA GLY A 245 -24.40 -0.74 4.28
C GLY A 245 -24.01 0.28 3.24
N GLY A 246 -23.40 -0.14 2.12
CA GLY A 246 -22.98 0.74 1.03
C GLY A 246 -21.61 1.38 1.24
N GLN A 247 -20.85 0.97 2.26
CA GLN A 247 -19.47 1.42 2.43
C GLN A 247 -18.57 0.73 1.42
N LEU A 248 -17.83 1.52 0.63
CA LEU A 248 -16.83 1.00 -0.29
C LEU A 248 -15.67 0.40 0.50
N ILE A 249 -15.34 -0.87 0.27
CA ILE A 249 -14.24 -1.56 0.95
C ILE A 249 -13.05 -1.82 0.02
N GLY A 250 -13.29 -1.82 -1.29
CA GLY A 250 -12.32 -2.20 -2.28
C GLY A 250 -12.67 -1.65 -3.66
N TYR A 251 -11.66 -1.14 -4.35
CA TYR A 251 -11.69 -0.87 -5.78
C TYR A 251 -10.35 -1.28 -6.37
N THR A 252 -10.36 -2.06 -7.44
CA THR A 252 -9.15 -2.44 -8.16
C THR A 252 -9.38 -2.31 -9.65
N ASN A 253 -8.49 -1.61 -10.32
CA ASN A 253 -8.36 -1.61 -11.76
C ASN A 253 -7.14 -2.45 -12.13
N ALA A 254 -7.32 -3.48 -12.94
CA ALA A 254 -6.26 -4.32 -13.46
C ALA A 254 -6.21 -4.17 -14.97
N GLY A 255 -5.32 -3.30 -15.46
CA GLY A 255 -4.95 -3.23 -16.87
C GLY A 255 -5.89 -2.42 -17.78
N PHE A 256 -6.88 -1.70 -17.24
CA PHE A 256 -7.65 -0.69 -18.00
C PHE A 256 -7.01 0.71 -17.91
N PHE A 257 -5.67 0.75 -17.89
CA PHE A 257 -4.89 1.98 -17.83
C PHE A 257 -4.36 2.42 -19.20
N ASP A 258 -4.14 1.45 -20.10
CA ASP A 258 -3.47 1.64 -21.40
C ASP A 258 -4.42 2.07 -22.53
N ASN A 259 -5.70 2.27 -22.23
CA ASN A 259 -6.70 2.79 -23.18
C ASN A 259 -6.89 4.32 -23.06
N LEU A 260 -5.97 5.02 -22.38
CA LEU A 260 -5.95 6.47 -22.17
C LEU A 260 -4.84 7.13 -22.99
#